data_AF-A0A938KLB5-F1
#
_entry.id   AF-A0A938KLB5-F1
#
_cell.length_a   1.000
_cell.length_b   1.000
_cell.length_c   1.000
_cell.angle_alpha   90.00
_cell.angle_beta   90.00
_cell.angle_gamma   90.00
#
_symmetry.space_group_name_H-M   'P 1'
#
loop_
_entity.id
_entity.type
_entity.pdbx_description
1 polymer ?
#
loop_
_entity_poly.entity_id
_entity_poly.type
_entity_poly.pdbx_seq_one_letter_code
_entity_poly.pdbx_strand_id
1 'polypeptide(L)'
;MSSFGPPLLSGIRDNHRRGAVGDFLCDQLKPGAELDLVTAYFTVFAYDRLRTRLDSLGCIRLLFGEAAFIKNLDPERFVTGAFVKIGFFRSESDLAYHDTIHGDLFTQAARTIDLVRTKYLKAAITYQGIQRIERYPVPDAALREAVLNALVHRDYAMGAPVQIRVYENRLKIWNPGVLPDGWTVRNLVGAHASTPFNPTVANVFFRSGEIETWGRGIQRIFTACKDAGTPRPALTFDGTGLAL
;
A
#
# COMPACT_ATOMS: atom_id res chain seq x y z
N MET A 1 -30.45 -17.97 15.35
CA MET A 1 -30.08 -16.55 15.18
C MET A 1 -28.67 -16.38 15.70
N SER A 2 -27.67 -16.51 14.84
CA SER A 2 -26.26 -16.37 15.18
C SER A 2 -25.88 -14.90 15.23
N SER A 3 -25.61 -14.37 16.42
CA SER A 3 -25.09 -13.01 16.60
C SER A 3 -23.62 -12.99 16.17
N PHE A 4 -23.35 -12.34 15.03
CA PHE A 4 -22.00 -11.91 14.69
C PHE A 4 -21.56 -10.87 15.73
N GLY A 5 -20.54 -11.21 16.53
CA GLY A 5 -19.86 -10.22 17.36
C GLY A 5 -19.22 -9.12 16.49
N PRO A 6 -18.91 -7.94 17.06
CA PRO A 6 -18.33 -6.85 16.29
C PRO A 6 -17.00 -7.29 15.64
N PRO A 7 -16.69 -6.83 14.42
CA PRO A 7 -15.47 -7.20 13.74
C PRO A 7 -14.26 -6.76 14.58
N LEU A 8 -13.34 -7.69 14.82
CA LEU A 8 -12.06 -7.41 15.46
C LEU A 8 -11.35 -6.32 14.64
N LEU A 9 -11.14 -5.16 15.25
CA LEU A 9 -10.35 -4.05 14.71
C LEU A 9 -8.87 -4.47 14.69
N SER A 10 -8.47 -5.26 13.69
CA SER A 10 -7.06 -5.51 13.41
C SER A 10 -6.50 -4.35 12.60
N GLY A 11 -5.78 -3.47 13.28
CA GLY A 11 -5.02 -2.39 12.67
C GLY A 11 -3.67 -2.28 13.36
N ILE A 12 -2.65 -1.83 12.64
CA ILE A 12 -1.36 -1.47 13.23
C ILE A 12 -1.62 -0.41 14.31
N ARG A 13 -1.29 -0.73 15.56
CA ARG A 13 -1.40 0.18 16.69
C ARG A 13 -0.02 0.77 16.96
N ASP A 14 0.03 2.08 17.09
CA ASP A 14 1.20 2.78 17.59
C ASP A 14 0.87 3.40 18.96
N ASN A 15 1.88 3.51 19.82
CA ASN A 15 1.73 4.05 21.18
C ASN A 15 1.40 5.56 21.21
N HIS A 16 1.29 6.24 20.06
CA HIS A 16 1.16 7.69 19.96
C HIS A 16 -0.25 8.15 19.58
N ARG A 17 -0.89 7.50 18.60
CA ARG A 17 -2.14 7.93 17.97
C ARG A 17 -3.30 6.97 18.25
N ARG A 18 -3.05 5.73 18.65
CA ARG A 18 -4.10 4.68 18.78
C ARG A 18 -4.13 3.96 20.14
N GLY A 19 -3.66 4.65 21.18
CA GLY A 19 -3.57 4.15 22.55
C GLY A 19 -2.36 3.23 22.76
N ALA A 20 -2.06 2.88 24.01
CA ALA A 20 -0.93 2.02 24.32
C ALA A 20 -1.16 0.61 23.73
N VAL A 21 -0.19 0.12 22.96
CA VAL A 21 -0.20 -1.24 22.39
C VAL A 21 -0.34 -2.29 23.50
N GLY A 22 0.24 -2.03 24.67
CA GLY A 22 0.15 -2.91 25.84
C GLY A 22 -1.28 -3.12 26.33
N ASP A 23 -2.06 -2.05 26.48
CA ASP A 23 -3.45 -2.14 26.96
C ASP A 23 -4.33 -2.87 25.93
N PHE A 24 -4.10 -2.59 24.64
CA PHE A 24 -4.79 -3.29 23.56
C PHE A 24 -4.47 -4.79 23.55
N LEU A 25 -3.20 -5.18 23.71
CA LEU A 25 -2.81 -6.59 23.80
C LEU A 25 -3.47 -7.26 25.01
N CYS A 26 -3.54 -6.57 26.15
CA CYS A 26 -4.23 -7.08 27.34
C CYS A 26 -5.72 -7.40 27.06
N ASP A 27 -6.41 -6.58 26.27
CA ASP A 27 -7.83 -6.79 25.97
C ASP A 27 -8.09 -7.88 24.93
N GLN A 28 -7.14 -8.14 24.02
CA GLN A 28 -7.34 -9.01 22.86
C GLN A 28 -6.70 -10.39 22.98
N LEU A 29 -5.67 -10.56 23.82
CA LEU A 29 -4.99 -11.85 23.98
C LEU A 29 -5.89 -12.86 24.69
N LYS A 30 -6.25 -13.91 23.96
CA LYS A 30 -7.01 -15.06 24.45
C LYS A 30 -6.10 -16.28 24.57
N PRO A 31 -6.35 -17.18 25.54
CA PRO A 31 -5.57 -18.42 25.66
C PRO A 31 -5.56 -19.22 24.37
N GLY A 32 -4.39 -19.72 23.97
CA GLY A 32 -4.20 -20.50 22.74
C GLY A 32 -4.13 -19.69 21.44
N ALA A 33 -4.21 -18.36 21.48
CA ALA A 33 -3.99 -17.54 20.29
C ALA A 33 -2.52 -17.58 19.83
N GLU A 34 -2.30 -17.33 18.54
CA GLU A 34 -0.96 -17.04 18.00
C GLU A 34 -0.71 -15.53 18.03
N LEU A 35 0.47 -15.11 18.47
CA LEU A 35 0.88 -13.71 18.49
C LEU A 35 2.17 -13.51 17.68
N ASP A 36 2.08 -12.67 16.65
CA ASP A 36 3.21 -12.24 15.83
C ASP A 36 3.57 -10.79 16.16
N LEU A 37 4.79 -10.56 16.65
CA LEU A 37 5.28 -9.24 17.06
C LEU A 37 6.34 -8.74 16.10
N VAL A 38 5.98 -7.83 15.19
CA VAL A 38 6.94 -7.12 14.34
C VAL A 38 7.36 -5.83 15.04
N THR A 39 8.48 -5.85 15.73
CA THR A 39 8.97 -4.68 16.47
C THR A 39 10.49 -4.65 16.51
N ALA A 40 11.05 -3.44 16.41
CA ALA A 40 12.47 -3.21 16.65
C ALA A 40 12.82 -3.17 18.15
N TYR A 41 11.83 -3.08 19.05
CA TYR A 41 12.02 -2.82 20.48
C TYR A 41 10.98 -3.54 21.37
N PHE A 42 10.78 -4.84 21.21
CA PHE A 42 10.13 -5.62 22.28
C PHE A 42 11.14 -5.81 23.42
N THR A 43 11.01 -5.04 24.49
CA THR A 43 11.97 -5.07 25.59
C THR A 43 11.63 -6.17 26.60
N VAL A 44 12.64 -6.63 27.34
CA VAL A 44 12.46 -7.57 28.46
C VAL A 44 11.42 -7.05 29.47
N PHE A 45 11.35 -5.73 29.66
CA PHE A 45 10.35 -5.10 30.53
C PHE A 45 8.91 -5.22 30.00
N ALA A 46 8.71 -5.10 28.68
CA ALA A 46 7.40 -5.30 28.06
C ALA A 46 6.96 -6.77 28.15
N TYR A 47 7.90 -7.71 28.00
CA TYR A 47 7.66 -9.13 28.22
C TYR A 47 7.22 -9.41 29.66
N ASP A 48 7.98 -8.91 30.66
CA ASP A 48 7.68 -9.17 32.07
C ASP A 48 6.28 -8.68 32.47
N ARG A 49 5.89 -7.49 32.00
CA ARG A 49 4.53 -6.95 32.23
C ARG A 49 3.40 -7.78 31.62
N LEU A 50 3.66 -8.48 30.52
CA LEU A 50 2.66 -9.27 29.79
C LEU A 50 2.80 -10.78 30.03
N ARG A 51 3.80 -11.21 30.82
CA ARG A 51 4.25 -12.59 30.98
C ARG A 51 3.11 -13.58 31.21
N THR A 52 2.28 -13.34 32.21
CA THR A 52 1.18 -14.25 32.57
C THR A 52 0.16 -14.45 31.44
N ARG A 53 0.00 -13.49 30.53
CA ARG A 53 -0.87 -13.63 29.36
C ARG A 53 -0.13 -14.22 28.17
N LEU A 54 1.13 -13.86 27.98
CA LEU A 54 1.99 -14.42 26.93
C LEU A 54 2.19 -15.93 27.13
N ASP A 55 2.38 -16.39 28.36
CA ASP A 55 2.54 -17.81 28.70
C ASP A 55 1.28 -18.64 28.43
N SER A 56 0.12 -17.99 28.28
CA SER A 56 -1.15 -18.64 27.93
C SER A 56 -1.36 -18.83 26.42
N LEU A 57 -0.44 -18.31 25.60
CA LEU A 57 -0.52 -18.38 24.14
C LEU A 57 0.06 -19.69 23.61
N GLY A 58 -0.47 -20.14 22.47
CA GLY A 58 0.04 -21.35 21.83
C GLY A 58 1.39 -21.13 21.16
N CYS A 59 1.62 -19.92 20.65
CA CYS A 59 2.87 -19.55 19.98
C CYS A 59 3.09 -18.04 20.05
N ILE A 60 4.34 -17.64 20.30
CA ILE A 60 4.82 -16.25 20.21
C ILE A 60 5.95 -16.22 19.19
N ARG A 61 5.80 -15.44 18.12
CA ARG A 61 6.87 -15.18 17.16
C ARG A 61 7.33 -13.74 17.30
N LEU A 62 8.59 -13.57 17.71
CA LEU A 62 9.27 -12.27 17.68
C LEU A 62 9.89 -12.09 16.29
N LEU A 63 9.30 -11.19 15.52
CA LEU A 63 9.68 -10.90 14.15
C LEU A 63 10.57 -9.66 14.17
N PHE A 64 11.87 -9.89 14.42
CA PHE A 64 12.88 -8.86 14.22
C PHE A 64 12.87 -8.49 12.73
N GLY A 65 12.85 -7.20 12.41
CA GLY A 65 12.56 -6.62 11.09
C GLY A 65 13.54 -6.98 9.96
N GLU A 66 13.72 -8.26 9.69
CA GLU A 66 14.42 -8.76 8.53
C GLU A 66 13.55 -8.56 7.30
N ALA A 67 14.09 -7.81 6.33
CA ALA A 67 13.40 -7.49 5.09
C ALA A 67 12.93 -8.75 4.34
N ALA A 68 13.66 -9.87 4.47
CA ALA A 68 13.30 -11.15 3.85
C ALA A 68 12.01 -11.75 4.42
N PHE A 69 11.75 -11.61 5.72
CA PHE A 69 10.52 -12.11 6.33
C PHE A 69 9.32 -11.23 5.97
N ILE A 70 9.46 -9.90 6.12
CA ILE A 70 8.39 -8.95 5.78
C ILE A 70 8.04 -9.03 4.29
N LYS A 71 9.02 -9.32 3.43
CA LYS A 71 8.81 -9.57 2.00
C LYS A 71 7.84 -10.72 1.73
N ASN A 72 7.82 -11.75 2.57
CA ASN A 72 6.94 -12.91 2.39
C ASN A 72 5.65 -12.80 3.22
N LEU A 73 5.44 -11.69 3.92
CA LEU A 73 4.27 -11.50 4.77
C LEU A 73 3.07 -11.11 3.92
N ASP A 74 2.06 -11.98 3.91
CA ASP A 74 0.76 -11.68 3.31
C ASP A 74 -0.03 -10.75 4.26
N PRO A 75 -0.25 -9.49 3.88
CA PRO A 75 -0.95 -8.53 4.73
C PRO A 75 -2.41 -8.92 4.97
N GLU A 76 -3.03 -9.72 4.09
CA GLU A 76 -4.42 -10.16 4.24
C GLU A 76 -4.64 -11.09 5.43
N ARG A 77 -3.56 -11.66 5.99
CA ARG A 77 -3.60 -12.43 7.25
C ARG A 77 -3.87 -11.56 8.47
N PHE A 78 -3.55 -10.28 8.39
CA PHE A 78 -3.62 -9.33 9.51
C PHE A 78 -4.67 -8.24 9.28
N VAL A 79 -4.94 -7.91 8.02
CA VAL A 79 -5.80 -6.79 7.64
C VAL A 79 -6.71 -7.24 6.50
N THR A 80 -8.02 -7.23 6.77
CA THR A 80 -9.00 -7.48 5.71
C THR A 80 -8.96 -6.37 4.65
N GLY A 81 -9.11 -6.74 3.38
CA GLY A 81 -9.04 -5.77 2.29
C GLY A 81 -7.62 -5.39 1.87
N ALA A 82 -6.57 -6.01 2.41
CA ALA A 82 -5.18 -5.73 2.10
C ALA A 82 -4.71 -6.22 0.71
N PHE A 83 -5.51 -5.97 -0.34
CA PHE A 83 -5.27 -6.36 -1.72
C PHE A 83 -5.42 -5.17 -2.68
N VAL A 84 -5.15 -5.39 -3.97
CA VAL A 84 -5.37 -4.41 -5.05
C VAL A 84 -6.56 -4.84 -5.91
N LYS A 85 -7.49 -3.92 -6.18
CA LYS A 85 -8.61 -4.10 -7.11
C LYS A 85 -8.38 -3.26 -8.35
N ILE A 86 -8.43 -3.87 -9.52
CA ILE A 86 -8.30 -3.20 -10.81
C ILE A 86 -9.61 -3.37 -11.58
N GLY A 87 -10.15 -2.32 -12.17
CA GLY A 87 -11.36 -2.38 -12.98
C GLY A 87 -11.29 -1.51 -14.22
N PHE A 88 -11.88 -1.98 -15.31
CA PHE A 88 -12.07 -1.21 -16.54
C PHE A 88 -13.48 -0.64 -16.56
N PHE A 89 -13.57 0.68 -16.69
CA PHE A 89 -14.81 1.43 -16.59
C PHE A 89 -15.12 2.14 -17.91
N ARG A 90 -16.33 1.98 -18.43
CA ARG A 90 -16.82 2.76 -19.59
C ARG A 90 -17.34 4.13 -19.16
N SER A 91 -17.82 4.23 -17.92
CA SER A 91 -18.24 5.46 -17.26
C SER A 91 -17.98 5.36 -15.76
N GLU A 92 -18.25 6.40 -14.97
CA GLU A 92 -18.03 6.35 -13.51
C GLU A 92 -18.85 5.24 -12.80
N SER A 93 -19.96 4.81 -13.38
CA SER A 93 -20.87 3.80 -12.83
C SER A 93 -20.89 2.48 -13.62
N ASP A 94 -20.37 2.44 -14.85
CA ASP A 94 -20.34 1.22 -15.69
C ASP A 94 -18.98 0.52 -15.61
N LEU A 95 -18.90 -0.52 -14.77
CA LEU A 95 -17.76 -1.44 -14.68
C LEU A 95 -17.92 -2.56 -15.71
N ALA A 96 -17.01 -2.63 -16.68
CA ALA A 96 -17.04 -3.67 -17.71
C ALA A 96 -16.45 -5.01 -17.22
N TYR A 97 -15.29 -4.96 -16.57
CA TYR A 97 -14.62 -6.13 -15.99
C TYR A 97 -13.60 -5.70 -14.93
N HIS A 98 -13.21 -6.62 -14.06
CA HIS A 98 -12.25 -6.35 -12.98
C HIS A 98 -11.40 -7.57 -12.64
N ASP A 99 -10.30 -7.32 -11.93
CA ASP A 99 -9.43 -8.32 -11.31
C ASP A 99 -9.08 -7.89 -9.87
N THR A 100 -8.68 -8.86 -9.06
CA THR A 100 -8.11 -8.62 -7.73
C THR A 100 -6.76 -9.30 -7.60
N ILE A 101 -5.84 -8.65 -6.90
CA ILE A 101 -4.46 -9.13 -6.71
C ILE A 101 -4.17 -9.22 -5.22
N HIS A 102 -3.90 -10.44 -4.80
CA HIS A 102 -3.72 -10.88 -3.41
C HIS A 102 -2.28 -11.35 -3.18
N GLY A 103 -1.92 -11.60 -1.91
CA GLY A 103 -0.61 -12.13 -1.50
C GLY A 103 0.30 -11.05 -0.91
N ASP A 104 1.60 -11.33 -0.79
CA ASP A 104 2.56 -10.38 -0.20
C ASP A 104 2.67 -9.06 -1.03
N LEU A 105 3.15 -8.00 -0.39
CA LEU A 105 3.19 -6.66 -1.00
C LEU A 105 4.06 -6.57 -2.25
N PHE A 106 5.10 -7.40 -2.38
CA PHE A 106 5.96 -7.42 -3.57
C PHE A 106 5.25 -8.13 -4.71
N THR A 107 4.59 -9.24 -4.43
CA THR A 107 3.72 -9.94 -5.38
C THR A 107 2.60 -9.01 -5.85
N GLN A 108 1.95 -8.29 -4.92
CA GLN A 108 0.91 -7.33 -5.27
C GLN A 108 1.46 -6.22 -6.18
N ALA A 109 2.61 -5.62 -5.85
CA ALA A 109 3.24 -4.58 -6.67
C ALA A 109 3.57 -5.07 -8.09
N ALA A 110 4.32 -6.18 -8.18
CA ALA A 110 4.78 -6.73 -9.46
C ALA A 110 3.63 -7.16 -10.36
N ARG A 111 2.67 -7.93 -9.80
CA ARG A 111 1.50 -8.40 -10.58
C ARG A 111 0.58 -7.26 -10.96
N THR A 112 0.45 -6.23 -10.14
CA THR A 112 -0.40 -5.07 -10.46
C THR A 112 0.17 -4.30 -11.64
N ILE A 113 1.46 -4.00 -11.63
CA ILE A 113 2.12 -3.30 -12.75
C ILE A 113 1.99 -4.11 -14.04
N ASP A 114 2.28 -5.42 -13.96
CA ASP A 114 2.22 -6.28 -15.14
C ASP A 114 0.81 -6.44 -15.69
N LEU A 115 -0.19 -6.67 -14.83
CA LEU A 115 -1.58 -6.85 -15.25
C LEU A 115 -2.18 -5.56 -15.82
N VAL A 116 -1.90 -4.40 -15.19
CA VAL A 116 -2.33 -3.10 -15.74
C VAL A 116 -1.76 -2.91 -17.14
N ARG A 117 -0.47 -3.17 -17.34
CA ARG A 117 0.20 -3.01 -18.64
C ARG A 117 -0.33 -3.98 -19.71
N THR A 118 -0.50 -5.25 -19.35
CA THR A 118 -0.79 -6.32 -20.33
C THR A 118 -2.26 -6.46 -20.67
N LYS A 119 -3.16 -6.25 -19.69
CA LYS A 119 -4.61 -6.44 -19.86
C LYS A 119 -5.37 -5.12 -20.03
N TYR A 120 -4.96 -4.08 -19.31
CA TYR A 120 -5.77 -2.86 -19.19
C TYR A 120 -5.29 -1.71 -20.07
N LEU A 121 -3.98 -1.63 -20.35
CA LEU A 121 -3.41 -0.61 -21.23
C LEU A 121 -3.22 -1.17 -22.65
N LYS A 122 -3.57 -0.37 -23.65
CA LYS A 122 -3.34 -0.68 -25.06
C LYS A 122 -2.14 0.11 -25.55
N ALA A 123 -1.08 -0.57 -25.98
CA ALA A 123 0.06 0.10 -26.57
C ALA A 123 -0.32 0.70 -27.93
N ALA A 124 -0.01 1.99 -28.12
CA ALA A 124 -0.07 2.62 -29.42
C ALA A 124 1.15 2.20 -30.24
N ILE A 125 0.93 1.87 -31.51
CA ILE A 125 1.99 1.51 -32.44
C ILE A 125 2.43 2.77 -33.17
N THR A 126 3.72 3.07 -33.07
CA THR A 126 4.38 4.16 -33.79
C THR A 126 5.59 3.60 -34.54
N TYR A 127 6.19 4.39 -35.43
CA TYR A 127 7.34 3.98 -36.24
C TYR A 127 8.47 5.00 -36.11
N GLN A 128 9.70 4.53 -35.90
CA GLN A 128 10.92 5.32 -36.04
C GLN A 128 11.79 4.67 -37.12
N GLY A 129 11.81 5.27 -38.31
CA GLY A 129 12.39 4.65 -39.50
C GLY A 129 11.67 3.35 -39.84
N ILE A 130 12.40 2.25 -39.92
CA ILE A 130 11.85 0.90 -40.18
C ILE A 130 11.46 0.16 -38.90
N GLN A 131 11.74 0.72 -37.71
CA GLN A 131 11.46 0.05 -36.44
C GLN A 131 10.07 0.41 -35.92
N ARG A 132 9.28 -0.63 -35.59
CA ARG A 132 8.02 -0.52 -34.88
C ARG A 132 8.30 -0.26 -33.40
N ILE A 133 7.67 0.78 -32.85
CA ILE A 133 7.74 1.14 -31.44
C ILE A 133 6.35 1.06 -30.83
N GLU A 134 6.22 0.23 -29.79
CA GLU A 134 5.01 0.14 -28.98
C GLU A 134 5.17 1.06 -27.77
N ARG A 135 4.24 2.02 -27.63
CA ARG A 135 4.24 2.98 -26.52
C ARG A 135 2.93 2.89 -25.77
N TYR A 136 3.00 2.55 -24.49
CA TYR A 136 1.85 2.58 -23.60
C TYR A 136 1.44 4.03 -23.28
N PRO A 137 0.14 4.29 -23.04
CA PRO A 137 -0.38 5.62 -22.75
C PRO A 137 0.05 6.15 -21.36
N VAL A 138 0.49 5.26 -20.47
CA VAL A 138 1.06 5.60 -19.17
C VAL A 138 2.52 5.16 -19.17
N PRO A 139 3.50 6.04 -18.88
CA PRO A 139 4.90 5.66 -18.83
C PRO A 139 5.17 4.65 -17.72
N ASP A 140 6.01 3.64 -18.00
CA ASP A 140 6.34 2.57 -17.04
C ASP A 140 6.88 3.12 -15.72
N ALA A 141 7.74 4.14 -15.78
CA ALA A 141 8.28 4.79 -14.58
C ALA A 141 7.18 5.45 -13.73
N ALA A 142 6.18 6.07 -14.36
CA ALA A 142 5.05 6.70 -13.67
C ALA A 142 4.12 5.65 -13.06
N LEU A 143 3.77 4.60 -13.81
CA LEU A 143 2.93 3.50 -13.34
C LEU A 143 3.57 2.78 -12.15
N ARG A 144 4.85 2.41 -12.28
CA ARG A 144 5.61 1.73 -11.22
C ARG A 144 5.62 2.55 -9.94
N GLU A 145 5.98 3.82 -10.03
CA GLU A 145 6.07 4.70 -8.87
C GLU A 145 4.71 4.96 -8.23
N ALA A 146 3.64 5.12 -9.03
CA ALA A 146 2.29 5.32 -8.53
C ALA A 146 1.76 4.08 -7.78
N VAL A 147 1.98 2.88 -8.30
CA VAL A 147 1.56 1.62 -7.64
C VAL A 147 2.34 1.40 -6.34
N LEU A 148 3.65 1.61 -6.35
CA LEU A 148 4.48 1.46 -5.15
C LEU A 148 4.07 2.48 -4.07
N ASN A 149 3.84 3.74 -4.45
CA ASN A 149 3.38 4.75 -3.50
C ASN A 149 2.00 4.39 -2.91
N ALA A 150 1.07 3.91 -3.74
CA ALA A 150 -0.26 3.50 -3.31
C ALA A 150 -0.23 2.36 -2.29
N LEU A 151 0.71 1.41 -2.42
CA LEU A 151 0.90 0.32 -1.45
C LEU A 151 1.63 0.80 -0.18
N VAL A 152 2.75 1.51 -0.34
CA VAL A 152 3.61 1.94 0.79
C VAL A 152 2.90 2.96 1.69
N HIS A 153 2.09 3.86 1.14
CA HIS A 153 1.40 4.91 1.89
C HIS A 153 -0.04 4.55 2.25
N ARG A 154 -0.44 3.30 2.04
CA ARG A 154 -1.78 2.82 2.35
C ARG A 154 -2.08 2.87 3.84
N ASP A 155 -3.25 3.38 4.25
CA ASP A 155 -3.76 3.09 5.59
C ASP A 155 -4.24 1.64 5.67
N TYR A 156 -3.37 0.75 6.17
CA TYR A 156 -3.69 -0.65 6.40
C TYR A 156 -4.65 -0.88 7.57
N ALA A 157 -5.09 0.14 8.31
CA ALA A 157 -6.21 -0.04 9.22
C ALA A 157 -7.57 0.10 8.52
N MET A 158 -7.60 0.67 7.32
CA MET A 158 -8.82 0.75 6.53
C MET A 158 -8.97 -0.52 5.70
N GLY A 159 -10.11 -1.18 5.86
CA GLY A 159 -10.46 -2.40 5.11
C GLY A 159 -10.74 -2.17 3.62
N ALA A 160 -10.51 -0.97 3.10
CA ALA A 160 -10.68 -0.63 1.69
C ALA A 160 -9.40 -0.98 0.90
N PRO A 161 -9.49 -1.74 -0.21
CA PRO A 161 -8.33 -2.07 -1.03
C PRO A 161 -7.80 -0.85 -1.78
N VAL A 162 -6.57 -0.95 -2.31
CA VAL A 162 -6.11 -0.03 -3.36
C VAL A 162 -6.99 -0.25 -4.59
N GLN A 163 -7.47 0.84 -5.18
CA GLN A 163 -8.38 0.80 -6.32
C GLN A 163 -7.73 1.44 -7.53
N ILE A 164 -7.58 0.66 -8.60
CA ILE A 164 -7.10 1.13 -9.89
C ILE A 164 -8.27 1.11 -10.87
N ARG A 165 -8.69 2.29 -11.30
CA ARG A 165 -9.75 2.45 -12.29
C ARG A 165 -9.13 2.84 -13.62
N VAL A 166 -9.36 2.02 -14.63
CA VAL A 166 -8.89 2.24 -16.00
C VAL A 166 -10.08 2.64 -16.85
N TYR A 167 -9.94 3.73 -17.58
CA TYR A 167 -10.90 4.21 -18.57
C TYR A 167 -10.20 4.25 -19.93
N GLU A 168 -10.97 4.47 -21.00
CA GLU A 168 -10.39 4.59 -22.34
C GLU A 168 -9.37 5.73 -22.46
N ASN A 169 -9.53 6.81 -21.69
CA ASN A 169 -8.74 8.03 -21.81
C ASN A 169 -7.95 8.41 -20.54
N ARG A 170 -8.03 7.63 -19.46
CA ARG A 170 -7.31 7.92 -18.21
C ARG A 170 -7.15 6.69 -17.32
N LEU A 171 -6.15 6.75 -16.46
CA LEU A 171 -5.91 5.82 -15.35
C LEU A 171 -6.07 6.59 -14.05
N LYS A 172 -6.78 6.03 -13.07
CA LYS A 172 -6.90 6.58 -11.72
C LYS A 172 -6.46 5.54 -10.70
N ILE A 173 -5.50 5.87 -9.85
CA ILE A 173 -5.03 5.02 -8.75
C ILE A 173 -5.41 5.70 -7.44
N TRP A 174 -6.24 5.03 -6.65
CA TRP A 174 -6.66 5.49 -5.33
C TRP A 174 -6.20 4.52 -4.26
N ASN A 175 -5.67 5.03 -3.16
CA ASN A 175 -5.41 4.25 -1.96
C ASN A 175 -6.03 4.92 -0.72
N PRO A 176 -6.51 4.13 0.25
CA PRO A 176 -6.83 4.67 1.57
C PRO A 176 -5.54 5.27 2.16
N GLY A 177 -5.63 6.44 2.77
CA GLY A 177 -4.43 7.11 3.27
C GLY A 177 -4.74 8.42 3.98
N VAL A 178 -3.79 8.87 4.78
CA VAL A 178 -3.87 10.13 5.52
C VAL A 178 -2.65 10.96 5.18
N LEU A 179 -2.85 12.25 4.92
CA LEU A 179 -1.72 13.15 4.73
C LEU A 179 -1.05 13.44 6.08
N PRO A 180 0.28 13.66 6.11
CA PRO A 180 0.93 14.11 7.34
C PRO A 180 0.29 15.42 7.85
N ASP A 181 0.36 15.66 9.16
CA ASP A 181 -0.32 16.80 9.77
C ASP A 181 0.15 18.13 9.15
N GLY A 182 -0.81 18.97 8.73
CA GLY A 182 -0.54 20.23 8.05
C GLY A 182 -0.16 20.13 6.57
N TRP A 183 -0.13 18.92 5.99
CA TRP A 183 0.14 18.75 4.56
C TRP A 183 -1.12 18.89 3.72
N THR A 184 -0.95 19.54 2.57
CA THR A 184 -1.95 19.58 1.50
C THR A 184 -1.43 18.84 0.27
N VAL A 185 -2.32 18.56 -0.69
CA VAL A 185 -1.95 18.06 -2.02
C VAL A 185 -0.87 18.91 -2.68
N ARG A 186 -0.88 20.24 -2.46
CA ARG A 186 0.15 21.14 -3.00
C ARG A 186 1.53 20.86 -2.41
N ASN A 187 1.61 20.51 -1.12
CA ASN A 187 2.87 20.19 -0.47
C ASN A 187 3.49 18.89 -1.02
N LEU A 188 2.66 17.90 -1.37
CA LEU A 188 3.10 16.62 -1.94
C LEU A 188 3.72 16.75 -3.34
N VAL A 189 3.32 17.75 -4.11
CA VAL A 189 3.88 18.01 -5.46
C VAL A 189 5.21 18.77 -5.36
N GLY A 190 5.45 19.47 -4.25
CA GLY A 190 6.67 20.22 -3.99
C GLY A 190 7.87 19.35 -3.63
N ALA A 191 9.01 19.97 -3.34
CA ALA A 191 10.14 19.28 -2.74
C ALA A 191 9.87 19.07 -1.25
N HIS A 192 10.05 17.85 -0.76
CA HIS A 192 9.83 17.53 0.64
C HIS A 192 10.64 16.29 1.06
N ALA A 193 10.92 16.16 2.36
CA ALA A 193 11.44 14.92 2.91
C ALA A 193 10.39 13.81 2.81
N SER A 194 10.80 12.55 2.65
CA SER A 194 9.85 11.43 2.69
C SER A 194 9.44 11.15 4.13
N THR A 195 8.16 11.33 4.42
CA THR A 195 7.53 10.91 5.68
C THR A 195 6.49 9.84 5.36
N PRO A 196 6.91 8.56 5.19
CA PRO A 196 6.01 7.49 4.82
C PRO A 196 5.01 7.18 5.93
N PHE A 197 3.76 6.91 5.54
CA PHE A 197 2.70 6.54 6.49
C PHE A 197 3.01 5.20 7.17
N ASN A 198 3.64 4.27 6.44
CA ASN A 198 4.13 2.99 6.97
C ASN A 198 5.67 2.93 6.90
N PRO A 199 6.41 3.46 7.89
CA PRO A 199 7.87 3.49 7.87
C PRO A 199 8.52 2.10 7.71
N THR A 200 7.95 1.07 8.34
CA THR A 200 8.46 -0.31 8.23
C THR A 200 8.32 -0.86 6.81
N VAL A 201 7.15 -0.68 6.20
CA VAL A 201 6.90 -1.12 4.81
C VAL A 201 7.82 -0.34 3.86
N ALA A 202 7.89 0.98 4.00
CA ALA A 202 8.78 1.82 3.21
C ALA A 202 10.24 1.39 3.34
N ASN A 203 10.72 1.09 4.55
CA ASN A 203 12.08 0.63 4.79
C ASN A 203 12.36 -0.72 4.11
N VAL A 204 11.39 -1.64 4.09
CA VAL A 204 11.55 -2.93 3.40
C VAL A 204 11.63 -2.75 1.89
N PHE A 205 10.76 -1.93 1.30
CA PHE A 205 10.82 -1.58 -0.13
C PHE A 205 12.09 -0.79 -0.50
N PHE A 206 12.61 0.04 0.41
CA PHE A 206 13.87 0.75 0.20
C PHE A 206 15.06 -0.22 0.22
N ARG A 207 15.13 -1.11 1.22
CA ARG A 207 16.21 -2.11 1.33
C ARG A 207 16.20 -3.14 0.21
N SER A 208 15.06 -3.39 -0.41
CA SER A 208 14.95 -4.24 -1.60
C SER A 208 15.29 -3.52 -2.91
N GLY A 209 15.51 -2.20 -2.89
CA GLY A 209 15.81 -1.40 -4.07
C GLY A 209 14.59 -0.98 -4.90
N GLU A 210 13.37 -1.12 -4.38
CA GLU A 210 12.13 -0.81 -5.12
C GLU A 210 11.78 0.69 -5.04
N ILE A 211 12.09 1.36 -3.93
CA ILE A 211 11.79 2.79 -3.75
C ILE A 211 13.01 3.59 -3.29
N GLU A 212 12.92 4.92 -3.41
CA GLU A 212 13.84 5.86 -2.78
C GLU A 212 13.18 6.60 -1.61
N THR A 213 13.99 7.08 -0.66
CA THR A 213 13.51 7.77 0.55
C THR A 213 13.66 9.29 0.52
N TRP A 214 14.07 9.86 -0.62
CA TRP A 214 14.31 11.31 -0.77
C TRP A 214 13.04 12.14 -1.07
N GLY A 215 11.85 11.54 -1.05
CA GLY A 215 10.58 12.26 -1.25
C GLY A 215 10.35 12.73 -2.70
N ARG A 216 11.04 12.14 -3.67
CA ARG A 216 10.95 12.54 -5.10
C ARG A 216 9.96 11.72 -5.92
N GLY A 217 9.28 10.75 -5.32
CA GLY A 217 8.45 9.79 -6.06
C GLY A 217 7.34 10.47 -6.88
N ILE A 218 6.59 11.39 -6.26
CA ILE A 218 5.55 12.15 -6.97
C ILE A 218 6.15 12.96 -8.12
N GLN A 219 7.28 13.65 -7.89
CA GLN A 219 7.95 14.41 -8.95
C GLN A 219 8.38 13.52 -10.11
N ARG A 220 8.86 12.30 -9.85
CA ARG A 220 9.24 11.32 -10.91
C ARG A 220 8.05 10.94 -11.78
N ILE A 221 6.86 10.78 -11.21
CA ILE A 221 5.63 10.51 -11.97
C ILE A 221 5.36 11.68 -12.94
N PHE A 222 5.39 12.91 -12.43
CA PHE A 222 5.12 14.11 -13.24
C PHE A 222 6.16 14.30 -14.35
N THR A 223 7.45 14.11 -14.03
CA THR A 223 8.54 14.19 -15.00
C THR A 223 8.42 13.09 -16.06
N ALA A 224 8.15 11.84 -15.67
CA ALA A 224 7.97 10.74 -16.62
C ALA A 224 6.79 10.98 -17.59
N CYS A 225 5.66 11.50 -17.09
CA CYS A 225 4.54 11.88 -17.96
C CYS A 225 4.89 13.03 -18.90
N LYS A 226 5.58 14.07 -18.39
CA LYS A 226 6.04 15.20 -19.20
C LYS A 226 6.98 14.74 -20.33
N ASP A 227 7.98 13.92 -20.01
CA ASP A 227 8.99 13.45 -20.96
C ASP A 227 8.39 12.51 -22.01
N ALA A 228 7.35 11.76 -21.64
CA ALA A 228 6.59 10.92 -22.57
C ALA A 228 5.56 11.69 -23.41
N GLY A 229 5.31 12.97 -23.10
CA GLY A 229 4.28 13.80 -23.75
C GLY A 229 2.85 13.40 -23.39
N THR A 230 2.63 12.76 -22.23
CA THR A 230 1.30 12.36 -21.76
C THR A 230 0.67 13.46 -20.90
N PRO A 231 -0.67 13.45 -20.70
CA PRO A 231 -1.33 14.44 -19.86
C PRO A 231 -0.72 14.54 -18.46
N ARG A 232 -0.65 15.77 -17.93
CA ARG A 232 -0.14 16.01 -16.59
C ARG A 232 -1.02 15.26 -15.56
N PRO A 233 -0.42 14.47 -14.65
CA PRO A 233 -1.19 13.80 -13.59
C PRO A 233 -1.90 14.80 -12.67
N ALA A 234 -3.04 14.37 -12.11
CA ALA A 234 -3.83 15.18 -11.18
C ALA A 234 -3.92 14.47 -9.83
N LEU A 235 -3.44 15.13 -8.78
CA LEU A 235 -3.48 14.58 -7.43
C LEU A 235 -4.68 15.15 -6.67
N THR A 236 -5.47 14.30 -6.02
CA THR A 236 -6.65 14.69 -5.22
C THR A 236 -6.66 13.92 -3.91
N PHE A 237 -7.12 14.57 -2.83
CA PHE A 237 -7.31 13.96 -1.52
C PHE A 237 -8.75 14.21 -1.08
N ASP A 238 -9.48 13.15 -0.78
CA ASP A 238 -10.92 13.21 -0.45
C ASP A 238 -11.20 13.15 1.07
N GLY A 239 -10.15 13.25 1.90
CA GLY A 239 -10.23 13.11 3.36
C GLY A 239 -9.98 11.68 3.85
N THR A 240 -10.23 10.67 3.00
CA THR A 240 -10.10 9.24 3.35
C THR A 240 -9.02 8.54 2.53
N GLY A 241 -8.67 9.09 1.37
CA GLY A 241 -7.67 8.52 0.50
C GLY A 241 -7.10 9.53 -0.47
N LEU A 242 -5.97 9.12 -1.06
CA LEU A 242 -5.26 9.86 -2.08
C LEU A 242 -5.55 9.21 -3.43
N ALA A 243 -5.91 10.02 -4.43
CA ALA A 243 -6.00 9.60 -5.82
C ALA A 243 -5.03 10.37 -6.70
N LEU A 244 -4.42 9.64 -7.64
CA LEU A 244 -3.61 10.12 -8.75
C LEU A 244 -4.25 9.73 -10.08
#